data_AF-A0A010QK31-F1
#
_entry.id   AF-A0A010QK31-F1
#
_cell.length_a   1.000
_cell.length_b   1.000
_cell.length_c   1.000
_cell.angle_alpha   90.00
_cell.angle_beta   90.00
_cell.angle_gamma   90.00
#
_symmetry.space_group_name_H-M   'P 1'
#
loop_
_entity.id
_entity.type
_entity.pdbx_description
1 polymer ?
#
loop_
_entity_poly.entity_id
_entity_poly.type
_entity_poly.pdbx_seq_one_letter_code
_entity_poly.pdbx_strand_id
1 'polypeptide(L)'
;MSTIRSVGCVEGLLLLGEWTPLTLGQNDDGGEGAAWSIVGLGVRLAYLLRLEESSFRADKEADPAMLRRRLAWTFTYLSDRQISIRMGQAFWSRGPALSARFTAEDFPSLQPQYASGDDFASLLQAQVELTTLFGNAHDILFASKQRTAELMVRGDYTKYIDDASRAIAAWDMVWTPLTAPSHLKCSLKMMEKYLRLYVNAFAFQAVLYRASLSGTDVARVSCFPHSAMASPDARMVYEAVDAAEALLRIVIEDIDPERHLRYMPARFYLYEIHSAVFLYKAHAAGAISSGKHAQTANLMRRFVGVLETAATDTDHIASKYAKLLNGLWFHKGGARGDTTRSRGSEERVNSDEVGNLNAFNEVDDGDENDDDTSHLPSFDEIGLQPLDWIESVEGLFSMPAAFPWDQSIY
;
A
#
# COMPACT_ATOMS: atom_id res chain seq x y z
N MET A 1 20.35 -19.70 -33.26
CA MET A 1 20.38 -18.89 -32.02
C MET A 1 19.21 -17.93 -32.06
N SER A 2 18.19 -18.15 -31.22
CA SER A 2 17.14 -17.15 -30.99
C SER A 2 17.83 -15.87 -30.51
N THR A 3 17.74 -14.79 -31.27
CA THR A 3 18.32 -13.50 -30.90
C THR A 3 17.61 -13.02 -29.63
N ILE A 4 18.33 -13.00 -28.52
CA ILE A 4 17.88 -12.46 -27.20
C ILE A 4 17.34 -11.01 -27.33
N ARG A 5 17.66 -10.34 -28.44
CA ARG A 5 17.20 -9.01 -28.81
C ARG A 5 15.95 -9.08 -29.67
N SER A 6 14.80 -9.31 -29.05
CA SER A 6 13.50 -9.30 -29.73
C SER A 6 12.43 -8.59 -28.89
N VAL A 7 11.36 -8.11 -29.54
CA VAL A 7 10.21 -7.51 -28.84
C VAL A 7 9.59 -8.51 -27.87
N GLY A 8 9.56 -9.80 -28.22
CA GLY A 8 9.08 -10.87 -27.34
C GLY A 8 9.90 -11.03 -26.07
N CYS A 9 11.19 -10.73 -26.09
CA CYS A 9 12.00 -10.72 -24.88
C CYS A 9 11.63 -9.55 -23.95
N VAL A 10 11.31 -8.37 -24.50
CA VAL A 10 10.80 -7.24 -23.70
C VAL A 10 9.46 -7.63 -23.08
N GLU A 11 8.51 -8.13 -23.87
CA GLU A 11 7.20 -8.59 -23.39
C GLU A 11 7.34 -9.64 -22.27
N GLY A 12 8.20 -10.64 -22.44
CA GLY A 12 8.46 -11.65 -21.42
C GLY A 12 9.05 -11.08 -20.13
N LEU A 13 9.99 -10.13 -20.22
CA LEU A 13 10.55 -9.46 -19.05
C LEU A 13 9.49 -8.63 -18.31
N LEU A 14 8.64 -7.91 -19.02
CA LEU A 14 7.56 -7.14 -18.39
C LEU A 14 6.56 -8.05 -17.66
N LEU A 15 6.19 -9.18 -18.26
CA LEU A 15 5.35 -10.19 -17.59
C LEU A 15 6.02 -10.77 -16.35
N LEU A 16 7.31 -11.12 -16.44
CA LEU A 16 8.07 -11.64 -15.30
C LEU A 16 8.28 -10.60 -14.20
N GLY A 17 8.38 -9.31 -14.55
CA GLY A 17 8.47 -8.23 -13.56
C GLY A 17 7.15 -7.96 -12.85
N GLU A 18 6.03 -8.33 -13.46
CA GLU A 18 4.69 -8.17 -12.88
C GLU A 18 4.30 -9.37 -11.99
N TRP A 19 4.64 -10.58 -12.43
CA TRP A 19 4.53 -11.82 -11.65
C TRP A 19 5.91 -12.37 -11.33
N THR A 20 6.63 -11.68 -10.44
CA THR A 20 7.98 -12.04 -10.04
C THR A 20 8.00 -13.47 -9.49
N PRO A 21 8.85 -14.37 -10.04
CA PRO A 21 9.02 -15.70 -9.49
C PRO A 21 9.52 -15.60 -8.04
N LEU A 22 8.87 -16.33 -7.12
CA LEU A 22 9.30 -16.40 -5.72
C LEU A 22 10.74 -16.93 -5.64
N THR A 23 11.66 -16.13 -5.12
CA THR A 23 13.00 -16.59 -4.74
C THR A 23 12.92 -17.28 -3.38
N LEU A 24 12.83 -18.61 -3.40
CA LEU A 24 12.89 -19.44 -2.20
C LEU A 24 14.21 -19.20 -1.45
N GLY A 25 14.12 -18.77 -0.18
CA GLY A 25 15.25 -18.73 0.75
C GLY A 25 15.96 -17.38 0.96
N GLN A 26 15.42 -16.26 0.46
CA GLN A 26 15.91 -14.91 0.79
C GLN A 26 14.86 -14.12 1.61
N ASN A 27 15.31 -13.12 2.38
CA ASN A 27 14.41 -12.17 3.05
C ASN A 27 13.47 -11.56 1.99
N ASP A 28 12.18 -11.82 2.17
CA ASP A 28 11.14 -11.57 1.17
C ASP A 28 10.70 -10.10 1.23
N ASP A 29 11.22 -9.27 0.34
CA ASP A 29 10.74 -7.89 0.10
C ASP A 29 9.43 -7.86 -0.71
N GLY A 30 8.69 -8.98 -0.78
CA GLY A 30 7.55 -9.15 -1.65
C GLY A 30 7.94 -9.33 -3.12
N GLY A 31 9.23 -9.54 -3.42
CA GLY A 31 9.77 -9.68 -4.77
C GLY A 31 9.91 -8.35 -5.51
N GLU A 32 9.81 -7.21 -4.84
CA GLU A 32 9.83 -5.89 -5.48
C GLU A 32 11.22 -5.49 -6.01
N GLY A 33 12.31 -5.80 -5.30
CA GLY A 33 13.66 -5.55 -5.79
C GLY A 33 13.99 -6.38 -7.04
N ALA A 34 13.52 -7.62 -7.08
CA ALA A 34 13.61 -8.48 -8.26
C ALA A 34 12.71 -7.96 -9.40
N ALA A 35 11.47 -7.56 -9.12
CA ALA A 35 10.57 -6.92 -10.08
C ALA A 35 11.23 -5.67 -10.71
N TRP A 36 11.75 -4.77 -9.88
CA TRP A 36 12.46 -3.55 -10.29
C TRP A 36 13.62 -3.87 -11.22
N SER A 37 14.43 -4.87 -10.86
CA SER A 37 15.58 -5.29 -11.65
C SER A 37 15.18 -5.87 -13.01
N ILE A 38 14.16 -6.72 -13.04
CA ILE A 38 13.64 -7.36 -14.26
C ILE A 38 13.01 -6.31 -15.19
N VAL A 39 12.17 -5.42 -14.66
CA VAL A 39 11.57 -4.32 -15.42
C VAL A 39 12.67 -3.40 -15.96
N GLY A 40 13.67 -3.07 -15.15
CA GLY A 40 14.82 -2.27 -15.58
C GLY A 40 15.62 -2.93 -16.72
N LEU A 41 15.71 -4.26 -16.76
CA LEU A 41 16.29 -4.98 -17.90
C LEU A 41 15.38 -4.85 -19.15
N GLY A 42 14.07 -4.98 -18.97
CA GLY A 42 13.06 -4.76 -20.00
C GLY A 42 13.16 -3.36 -20.63
N VAL A 43 13.30 -2.32 -19.80
CA VAL A 43 13.47 -0.93 -20.24
C VAL A 43 14.74 -0.76 -21.08
N ARG A 44 15.89 -1.28 -20.60
CA ARG A 44 17.15 -1.20 -21.35
C ARG A 44 17.08 -1.92 -22.69
N LEU A 45 16.41 -3.08 -22.72
CA LEU A 45 16.22 -3.83 -23.96
C LEU A 45 15.26 -3.13 -24.93
N ALA A 46 14.20 -2.50 -24.43
CA ALA A 46 13.28 -1.70 -25.22
C ALA A 46 14.00 -0.53 -25.92
N TYR A 47 14.85 0.20 -25.20
CA TYR A 47 15.70 1.24 -25.78
C TYR A 47 16.70 0.67 -26.79
N LEU A 48 17.33 -0.47 -26.50
CA LEU A 48 18.26 -1.12 -27.45
C LEU A 48 17.57 -1.51 -28.76
N LEU A 49 16.28 -1.88 -28.69
CA LEU A 49 15.45 -2.21 -29.86
C LEU A 49 14.79 -0.98 -30.51
N ARG A 50 15.05 0.22 -29.98
CA ARG A 50 14.50 1.49 -30.45
C ARG A 50 12.97 1.51 -30.46
N LEU A 51 12.35 0.87 -29.46
CA LEU A 51 10.88 0.80 -29.38
C LEU A 51 10.26 2.18 -29.20
N GLU A 52 11.00 3.15 -28.62
CA GLU A 52 10.55 4.52 -28.44
C GLU A 52 10.19 5.23 -29.75
N GLU A 53 10.77 4.81 -30.89
CA GLU A 53 10.42 5.36 -32.21
C GLU A 53 8.96 5.11 -32.59
N SER A 54 8.33 4.08 -32.01
CA SER A 54 6.91 3.78 -32.22
C SER A 54 5.96 4.75 -31.50
N SER A 55 6.51 5.68 -30.70
CA SER A 55 5.77 6.75 -30.02
C SER A 55 5.35 7.88 -30.96
N PHE A 56 5.93 7.96 -32.16
CA PHE A 56 5.57 8.96 -33.17
C PHE A 56 4.51 8.39 -34.11
N ARG A 57 3.45 9.16 -34.39
CA ARG A 57 2.46 8.80 -35.40
C ARG A 57 3.11 8.89 -36.78
N ALA A 58 3.14 7.77 -37.51
CA ALA A 58 3.56 7.77 -38.91
C ALA A 58 2.33 7.94 -39.81
N ASP A 59 2.45 8.69 -40.91
CA ASP A 59 1.38 8.95 -41.89
C ASP A 59 0.98 7.71 -42.72
N LYS A 60 1.63 6.56 -42.52
CA LYS A 60 1.40 5.35 -43.31
C LYS A 60 0.59 4.31 -42.52
N GLU A 61 -0.24 3.54 -43.24
CA GLU A 61 -0.99 2.39 -42.72
C GLU A 61 -0.16 1.59 -41.72
N ALA A 62 -0.74 1.30 -40.55
CA ALA A 62 -0.01 0.80 -39.40
C ALA A 62 0.48 -0.64 -39.64
N ASP A 63 1.76 -0.79 -39.95
CA ASP A 63 2.46 -2.09 -40.01
C ASP A 63 2.21 -2.87 -38.70
N PRO A 64 1.72 -4.12 -38.74
CA PRO A 64 1.51 -4.96 -37.56
C PRO A 64 2.75 -5.05 -36.65
N ALA A 65 3.96 -5.05 -37.23
CA ALA A 65 5.19 -5.08 -36.44
C ALA A 65 5.40 -3.76 -35.67
N MET A 66 5.09 -2.62 -36.28
CA MET A 66 5.12 -1.31 -35.62
C MET A 66 4.08 -1.24 -34.49
N LEU A 67 2.86 -1.74 -34.71
CA LEU A 67 1.81 -1.78 -33.69
C LEU A 67 2.22 -2.59 -32.47
N ARG A 68 2.84 -3.77 -32.67
CA ARG A 68 3.37 -4.59 -31.57
C ARG A 68 4.48 -3.85 -30.81
N ARG A 69 5.38 -3.16 -31.51
CA ARG A 69 6.44 -2.34 -30.87
C ARG A 69 5.84 -1.22 -30.02
N ARG A 70 4.81 -0.53 -30.52
CA ARG A 70 4.08 0.51 -29.78
C ARG A 70 3.44 -0.04 -28.51
N LEU A 71 2.80 -1.20 -28.62
CA LEU A 71 2.19 -1.87 -27.47
C LEU A 71 3.24 -2.23 -26.42
N ALA A 72 4.34 -2.87 -26.83
CA ALA A 72 5.44 -3.24 -25.94
C ALA A 72 6.08 -2.00 -25.27
N TRP A 73 6.26 -0.90 -26.01
CA TRP A 73 6.78 0.35 -25.44
C TRP A 73 5.82 0.97 -24.41
N THR A 74 4.51 0.94 -24.71
CA THR A 74 3.47 1.45 -23.81
C THR A 74 3.46 0.66 -22.49
N PHE A 75 3.52 -0.67 -22.55
CA PHE A 75 3.63 -1.49 -21.34
C PHE A 75 4.98 -1.34 -20.64
N THR A 76 6.07 -1.10 -21.38
CA THR A 76 7.37 -0.78 -20.76
C THR A 76 7.24 0.46 -19.88
N TYR A 77 6.57 1.50 -20.38
CA TYR A 77 6.29 2.71 -19.62
C TYR A 77 5.41 2.46 -18.40
N LEU A 78 4.31 1.73 -18.57
CA LEU A 78 3.40 1.40 -17.47
C LEU A 78 4.14 0.66 -16.36
N SER A 79 4.84 -0.43 -16.69
CA SER A 79 5.56 -1.24 -15.71
C SER A 79 6.65 -0.43 -15.01
N ASP A 80 7.51 0.27 -15.76
CA ASP A 80 8.60 1.08 -15.22
C ASP A 80 8.06 2.17 -14.29
N ARG A 81 7.07 2.96 -14.73
CA ARG A 81 6.51 4.04 -13.92
C ARG A 81 5.85 3.52 -12.64
N GLN A 82 5.09 2.42 -12.72
CA GLN A 82 4.39 1.87 -11.56
C GLN A 82 5.34 1.28 -10.52
N ILE A 83 6.36 0.52 -10.93
CA ILE A 83 7.36 -0.02 -9.98
C ILE A 83 8.29 1.07 -9.44
N SER A 84 8.65 2.08 -10.25
CA SER A 84 9.45 3.23 -9.78
C SER A 84 8.75 3.99 -8.67
N ILE A 85 7.45 4.28 -8.88
CA ILE A 85 6.64 4.99 -7.90
C ILE A 85 6.63 4.18 -6.62
N ARG A 86 6.29 2.89 -6.63
CA ARG A 86 6.26 2.08 -5.40
C ARG A 86 7.59 2.08 -4.67
N MET A 87 8.69 1.84 -5.39
CA MET A 87 10.07 1.77 -4.88
C MET A 87 10.66 3.11 -4.44
N GLY A 88 9.99 4.24 -4.71
CA GLY A 88 10.53 5.58 -4.51
C GLY A 88 11.79 5.84 -5.35
N GLN A 89 11.91 5.15 -6.49
CA GLN A 89 13.08 5.23 -7.39
C GLN A 89 12.79 6.13 -8.59
N ALA A 90 13.87 6.58 -9.24
CA ALA A 90 13.76 7.29 -10.51
C ALA A 90 13.29 6.34 -11.62
N PHE A 91 12.38 6.82 -12.47
CA PHE A 91 11.90 6.13 -13.67
C PHE A 91 12.73 6.54 -14.89
N TRP A 92 12.82 5.65 -15.89
CA TRP A 92 13.74 5.82 -17.03
C TRP A 92 13.03 5.82 -18.38
N SER A 93 11.89 5.18 -18.48
CA SER A 93 11.04 5.23 -19.66
C SER A 93 10.42 6.62 -19.78
N ARG A 94 10.62 7.28 -20.92
CA ARG A 94 10.00 8.58 -21.21
C ARG A 94 8.52 8.48 -21.60
N GLY A 95 8.04 7.24 -21.72
CA GLY A 95 6.69 6.92 -22.14
C GLY A 95 6.33 7.43 -23.53
N PRO A 96 5.13 7.07 -24.01
CA PRO A 96 4.54 7.74 -25.16
C PRO A 96 4.03 9.16 -24.83
N ALA A 97 3.70 9.41 -23.56
CA ALA A 97 2.93 10.57 -23.11
C ALA A 97 3.60 11.93 -23.33
N LEU A 98 4.94 12.00 -23.42
CA LEU A 98 5.65 13.27 -23.63
C LEU A 98 5.65 13.74 -25.08
N SER A 99 5.45 12.84 -26.06
CA SER A 99 5.50 13.17 -27.50
C SER A 99 4.17 12.97 -28.23
N ALA A 100 3.26 12.12 -27.73
CA ALA A 100 1.92 11.93 -28.27
C ALA A 100 0.93 11.47 -27.18
N ARG A 101 -0.24 12.12 -27.10
CA ARG A 101 -1.37 11.59 -26.33
C ARG A 101 -2.00 10.45 -27.14
N PHE A 102 -1.54 9.22 -26.92
CA PHE A 102 -2.15 8.06 -27.53
C PHE A 102 -3.55 7.81 -26.97
N THR A 103 -4.44 7.45 -27.88
CA THR A 103 -5.84 7.11 -27.62
C THR A 103 -6.10 5.66 -27.99
N ALA A 104 -7.29 5.14 -27.70
CA ALA A 104 -7.70 3.80 -28.10
C ALA A 104 -7.53 3.55 -29.61
N GLU A 105 -7.72 4.59 -30.45
CA GLU A 105 -7.54 4.49 -31.91
C GLU A 105 -6.10 4.15 -32.32
N ASP A 106 -5.12 4.48 -31.49
CA ASP A 106 -3.71 4.20 -31.75
C ASP A 106 -3.32 2.73 -31.50
N PHE A 107 -4.25 1.91 -30.99
CA PHE A 107 -4.09 0.48 -30.69
C PHE A 107 -5.15 -0.39 -31.38
N PRO A 108 -5.22 -0.42 -32.72
CA PRO A 108 -6.26 -1.13 -33.47
C PRO A 108 -6.29 -2.64 -33.21
N SER A 109 -5.17 -3.26 -32.82
CA SER A 109 -5.13 -4.69 -32.47
C SER A 109 -5.87 -5.03 -31.18
N LEU A 110 -6.19 -4.03 -30.35
CA LEU A 110 -6.90 -4.18 -29.07
C LEU A 110 -8.36 -3.71 -29.15
N GLN A 111 -8.79 -3.20 -30.30
CA GLN A 111 -10.16 -2.75 -30.51
C GLN A 111 -11.13 -3.94 -30.53
N PRO A 112 -12.40 -3.74 -30.12
CA PRO A 112 -13.43 -4.76 -30.25
C PRO A 112 -13.57 -5.24 -31.69
N GLN A 113 -13.50 -6.56 -31.91
CA GLN A 113 -13.68 -7.14 -33.25
C GLN A 113 -15.17 -7.19 -33.67
N TYR A 114 -16.07 -7.05 -32.70
CA TYR A 114 -17.53 -7.10 -32.88
C TYR A 114 -18.20 -6.20 -31.83
N ALA A 115 -19.46 -5.83 -32.07
CA ALA A 115 -20.17 -4.81 -31.26
C ALA A 115 -20.33 -5.16 -29.76
N SER A 116 -20.28 -6.45 -29.41
CA SER A 116 -20.30 -6.93 -28.02
C SER A 116 -18.93 -7.37 -27.50
N GLY A 117 -17.84 -7.01 -28.21
CA GLY A 117 -16.48 -7.36 -27.84
C GLY A 117 -15.94 -6.42 -26.76
N ASP A 118 -14.95 -6.91 -26.02
CA ASP A 118 -14.26 -6.13 -24.99
C ASP A 118 -13.35 -5.08 -25.61
N ASP A 119 -13.39 -3.86 -25.09
CA ASP A 119 -12.56 -2.75 -25.55
C ASP A 119 -11.26 -2.66 -24.75
N PHE A 120 -10.29 -3.50 -25.12
CA PHE A 120 -8.96 -3.51 -24.49
C PHE A 120 -8.14 -2.27 -24.85
N ALA A 121 -8.44 -1.61 -25.97
CA ALA A 121 -7.74 -0.39 -26.39
C ALA A 121 -8.09 0.78 -25.45
N SER A 122 -9.38 0.96 -25.14
CA SER A 122 -9.86 1.92 -24.16
C SER A 122 -9.41 1.57 -22.74
N LEU A 123 -9.38 0.28 -22.37
CA LEU A 123 -8.81 -0.17 -21.10
C LEU A 123 -7.34 0.26 -20.95
N LEU A 124 -6.53 0.06 -21.99
CA LEU A 124 -5.13 0.47 -22.01
C LEU A 124 -4.99 1.99 -21.91
N GLN A 125 -5.80 2.75 -22.66
CA GLN A 125 -5.79 4.21 -22.58
C GLN A 125 -6.11 4.69 -21.15
N ALA A 126 -7.17 4.14 -20.54
CA ALA A 126 -7.55 4.46 -19.17
C ALA A 126 -6.38 4.19 -18.19
N GLN A 127 -5.70 3.05 -18.34
CA GLN A 127 -4.55 2.68 -17.51
C GLN A 127 -3.35 3.63 -17.69
N VAL A 128 -3.06 4.06 -18.92
CA VAL A 128 -1.99 5.03 -19.23
C VAL A 128 -2.29 6.39 -18.63
N GLU A 129 -3.52 6.88 -18.79
CA GLU A 129 -3.95 8.15 -18.19
C GLU A 129 -3.86 8.11 -16.67
N LEU A 130 -4.34 7.02 -16.04
CA LEU A 130 -4.28 6.86 -14.59
C LEU A 130 -2.83 6.76 -14.07
N THR A 131 -1.97 6.02 -14.76
CA THR A 131 -0.53 5.93 -14.43
C THR A 131 0.17 7.28 -14.58
N THR A 132 -0.26 8.09 -15.56
CA THR A 132 0.23 9.46 -15.73
C THR A 132 -0.20 10.34 -14.56
N LEU A 133 -1.45 10.24 -14.09
CA LEU A 133 -1.93 10.95 -12.90
C LEU A 133 -1.13 10.55 -11.65
N PHE A 134 -0.87 9.25 -11.45
CA PHE A 134 0.04 8.75 -10.41
C PHE A 134 1.39 9.44 -10.47
N GLY A 135 2.02 9.45 -11.64
CA GLY A 135 3.32 10.05 -11.84
C GLY A 135 3.34 11.54 -11.53
N ASN A 136 2.36 12.30 -12.04
CA ASN A 136 2.28 13.74 -11.82
C ASN A 136 2.09 14.08 -10.34
N ALA A 137 1.22 13.35 -9.64
CA ALA A 137 1.03 13.53 -8.21
C ALA A 137 2.31 13.20 -7.43
N HIS A 138 2.97 12.10 -7.78
CA HIS A 138 4.23 11.68 -7.17
C HIS A 138 5.34 12.72 -7.34
N ASP A 139 5.57 13.21 -8.55
CA ASP A 139 6.65 14.17 -8.85
C ASP A 139 6.43 15.53 -8.16
N ILE A 140 5.20 15.85 -7.75
CA ILE A 140 4.88 17.08 -7.00
C ILE A 140 5.02 16.84 -5.50
N LEU A 141 4.35 15.82 -4.96
CA LEU A 141 4.25 15.58 -3.52
C LEU A 141 5.52 14.94 -2.94
N PHE A 142 6.19 14.10 -3.73
CA PHE A 142 7.30 13.24 -3.31
C PHE A 142 8.59 13.47 -4.11
N ALA A 143 8.76 14.66 -4.70
CA ALA A 143 9.90 14.97 -5.57
C ALA A 143 11.28 14.73 -4.92
N SER A 144 11.38 14.99 -3.61
CA SER A 144 12.55 14.68 -2.78
C SER A 144 12.15 14.63 -1.31
N LYS A 145 12.94 13.96 -0.47
CA LYS A 145 12.69 13.92 0.99
C LYS A 145 12.60 15.34 1.58
N GLN A 146 13.53 16.21 1.20
CA GLN A 146 13.57 17.60 1.65
C GLN A 146 12.32 18.39 1.23
N ARG A 147 11.94 18.35 -0.06
CA ARG A 147 10.78 19.09 -0.55
C ARG A 147 9.47 18.57 0.06
N THR A 148 9.37 17.26 0.25
CA THR A 148 8.23 16.62 0.93
C THR A 148 8.08 17.16 2.35
N ALA A 149 9.17 17.18 3.13
CA ALA A 149 9.16 17.72 4.48
C ALA A 149 8.79 19.21 4.51
N GLU A 150 9.36 20.02 3.60
CA GLU A 150 9.02 21.44 3.47
C GLU A 150 7.52 21.66 3.19
N LEU A 151 6.92 20.87 2.29
CA LEU A 151 5.48 20.90 2.03
C LEU A 151 4.67 20.56 3.28
N MET A 152 5.03 19.48 3.98
CA MET A 152 4.32 19.03 5.19
C MET A 152 4.33 20.06 6.32
N VAL A 153 5.48 20.72 6.54
CA VAL A 153 5.62 21.78 7.56
C VAL A 153 4.82 23.02 7.19
N ARG A 154 4.91 23.47 5.94
CA ARG A 154 4.26 24.72 5.50
C ARG A 154 2.76 24.58 5.27
N GLY A 155 2.27 23.38 4.98
CA GLY A 155 0.87 23.16 4.61
C GLY A 155 0.54 23.48 3.15
N ASP A 156 1.55 23.81 2.33
CA ASP A 156 1.39 24.26 0.93
C ASP A 156 1.07 23.12 -0.07
N TYR A 157 0.61 21.97 0.41
CA TYR A 157 0.26 20.80 -0.40
C TYR A 157 -1.20 20.73 -0.81
N THR A 158 -2.09 21.45 -0.11
CA THR A 158 -3.56 21.36 -0.28
C THR A 158 -4.01 21.57 -1.72
N LYS A 159 -3.47 22.60 -2.39
CA LYS A 159 -3.75 22.89 -3.80
C LYS A 159 -3.39 21.74 -4.75
N TYR A 160 -2.29 21.03 -4.48
CA TYR A 160 -1.85 19.92 -5.32
C TYR A 160 -2.73 18.68 -5.11
N ILE A 161 -3.14 18.42 -3.87
CA ILE A 161 -4.10 17.36 -3.54
C ILE A 161 -5.45 17.65 -4.19
N ASP A 162 -5.89 18.89 -4.18
CA ASP A 162 -7.16 19.30 -4.80
C ASP A 162 -7.15 19.19 -6.32
N ASP A 163 -6.06 19.61 -6.97
CA ASP A 163 -5.88 19.45 -8.42
C ASP A 163 -5.84 17.97 -8.81
N ALA A 164 -5.08 17.15 -8.08
CA ALA A 164 -5.03 15.71 -8.30
C ALA A 164 -6.40 15.05 -8.08
N SER A 165 -7.12 15.39 -7.01
CA SER A 165 -8.45 14.85 -6.71
C SER A 165 -9.46 15.19 -7.80
N ARG A 166 -9.44 16.42 -8.33
CA ARG A 166 -10.26 16.82 -9.48
C ARG A 166 -9.91 16.03 -10.74
N ALA A 167 -8.63 15.84 -11.02
CA ALA A 167 -8.18 15.09 -12.19
C ALA A 167 -8.59 13.61 -12.11
N ILE A 168 -8.50 13.00 -10.91
CA ILE A 168 -8.94 11.63 -10.66
C ILE A 168 -10.47 11.50 -10.84
N ALA A 169 -11.24 12.44 -10.29
CA ALA A 169 -12.70 12.45 -10.46
C ALA A 169 -13.11 12.60 -11.93
N ALA A 170 -12.42 13.48 -12.67
CA ALA A 170 -12.65 13.64 -14.11
C ALA A 170 -12.32 12.36 -14.89
N TRP A 171 -11.22 11.68 -14.54
CA TRP A 171 -10.86 10.38 -15.11
C TRP A 171 -11.94 9.33 -14.81
N ASP A 172 -12.42 9.23 -13.57
CA ASP A 172 -13.44 8.25 -13.17
C ASP A 172 -14.76 8.47 -13.93
N MET A 173 -15.16 9.73 -14.14
CA MET A 173 -16.35 10.07 -14.93
C MET A 173 -16.24 9.63 -16.40
N VAL A 174 -15.05 9.75 -17.01
CA VAL A 174 -14.81 9.36 -18.40
C VAL A 174 -14.78 7.83 -18.55
N TRP A 175 -14.18 7.13 -17.60
CA TRP A 175 -13.89 5.70 -17.73
C TRP A 175 -14.86 4.76 -17.00
N THR A 176 -15.76 5.27 -16.16
CA THR A 176 -16.85 4.49 -15.55
C THR A 176 -17.69 3.71 -16.57
N PRO A 177 -18.11 4.32 -17.72
CA PRO A 177 -18.90 3.65 -18.75
C PRO A 177 -18.13 2.61 -19.59
N LEU A 178 -16.83 2.40 -19.34
CA LEU A 178 -16.00 1.49 -20.13
C LEU A 178 -16.59 0.08 -20.20
N THR A 179 -16.61 -0.49 -21.40
CA THR A 179 -17.03 -1.88 -21.66
C THR A 179 -15.80 -2.79 -21.67
N ALA A 180 -15.62 -3.53 -20.58
CA ALA A 180 -14.54 -4.48 -20.40
C ALA A 180 -14.98 -5.58 -19.40
N PRO A 181 -14.28 -6.72 -19.34
CA PRO A 181 -14.57 -7.77 -18.37
C PRO A 181 -14.54 -7.23 -16.94
N SER A 182 -15.46 -7.71 -16.11
CA SER A 182 -15.66 -7.20 -14.73
C SER A 182 -14.37 -7.19 -13.91
N HIS A 183 -13.57 -8.26 -13.97
CA HIS A 183 -12.32 -8.37 -13.24
C HIS A 183 -11.28 -7.30 -13.67
N LEU A 184 -11.19 -6.98 -14.96
CA LEU A 184 -10.30 -5.92 -15.46
C LEU A 184 -10.79 -4.52 -15.06
N LYS A 185 -12.12 -4.30 -15.07
CA LYS A 185 -12.71 -3.07 -14.53
C LYS A 185 -12.40 -2.92 -13.04
N CYS A 186 -12.46 -4.00 -12.27
CA CYS A 186 -12.11 -3.98 -10.86
C CYS A 186 -10.64 -3.61 -10.66
N SER A 187 -9.71 -4.15 -11.45
CA SER A 187 -8.30 -3.74 -11.40
C SER A 187 -8.10 -2.24 -11.63
N LEU A 188 -8.77 -1.64 -12.62
CA LEU A 188 -8.72 -0.19 -12.84
C LEU A 188 -9.31 0.61 -11.68
N LYS A 189 -10.46 0.19 -11.15
CA LYS A 189 -11.08 0.83 -9.98
C LYS A 189 -10.17 0.75 -8.75
N MET A 190 -9.53 -0.39 -8.51
CA MET A 190 -8.57 -0.54 -7.42
C MET A 190 -7.40 0.42 -7.56
N MET A 191 -6.82 0.56 -8.77
CA MET A 191 -5.76 1.54 -9.03
C MET A 191 -6.22 2.98 -8.77
N GLU A 192 -7.45 3.33 -9.17
CA GLU A 192 -8.01 4.66 -8.95
C GLU A 192 -8.28 4.94 -7.47
N LYS A 193 -8.89 4.01 -6.74
CA LYS A 193 -9.08 4.14 -5.28
C LYS A 193 -7.73 4.21 -4.55
N TYR A 194 -6.73 3.45 -5.01
CA TYR A 194 -5.38 3.54 -4.47
C TYR A 194 -4.76 4.92 -4.74
N LEU A 195 -4.96 5.52 -5.92
CA LEU A 195 -4.47 6.87 -6.21
C LEU A 195 -5.14 7.92 -5.31
N ARG A 196 -6.46 7.83 -5.12
CA ARG A 196 -7.19 8.71 -4.17
C ARG A 196 -6.59 8.60 -2.77
N LEU A 197 -6.39 7.38 -2.28
CA LEU A 197 -5.75 7.13 -1.00
C LEU A 197 -4.33 7.72 -0.95
N TYR A 198 -3.50 7.41 -1.94
CA TYR A 198 -2.10 7.83 -2.04
C TYR A 198 -1.92 9.35 -1.93
N VAL A 199 -2.73 10.11 -2.69
CA VAL A 199 -2.67 11.57 -2.69
C VAL A 199 -3.21 12.16 -1.38
N ASN A 200 -4.37 11.69 -0.91
CA ASN A 200 -5.02 12.29 0.25
C ASN A 200 -4.35 11.91 1.57
N ALA A 201 -3.72 10.73 1.65
CA ALA A 201 -2.95 10.28 2.81
C ALA A 201 -1.74 11.20 3.11
N PHE A 202 -1.27 11.98 2.13
CA PHE A 202 -0.23 12.99 2.35
C PHE A 202 -0.61 13.97 3.46
N ALA A 203 -1.87 14.39 3.53
CA ALA A 203 -2.34 15.31 4.56
C ALA A 203 -2.33 14.66 5.96
N PHE A 204 -2.71 13.38 6.05
CA PHE A 204 -2.59 12.61 7.29
C PHE A 204 -1.14 12.53 7.77
N GLN A 205 -0.21 12.26 6.85
CA GLN A 205 1.22 12.25 7.17
C GLN A 205 1.75 13.60 7.61
N ALA A 206 1.31 14.69 6.97
CA ALA A 206 1.71 16.03 7.34
C ALA A 206 1.29 16.37 8.78
N VAL A 207 0.11 15.93 9.23
CA VAL A 207 -0.32 16.08 10.62
C VAL A 207 0.61 15.32 11.57
N LEU A 208 0.90 14.04 11.29
CA LEU A 208 1.81 13.24 12.11
C LEU A 208 3.21 13.85 12.15
N TYR A 209 3.69 14.34 11.01
CA TYR A 209 4.99 14.98 10.90
C TYR A 209 5.08 16.24 11.77
N ARG A 210 4.10 17.14 11.69
CA ARG A 210 4.09 18.35 12.53
C ARG A 210 3.93 18.05 14.03
N ALA A 211 3.16 17.02 14.38
CA ALA A 211 3.04 16.56 15.77
C ALA A 211 4.39 16.08 16.33
N SER A 212 5.13 15.28 15.55
CA SER A 212 6.45 14.78 15.93
C SER A 212 7.49 15.90 16.14
N LEU A 213 7.47 16.95 15.31
CA LEU A 213 8.34 18.13 15.46
C LEU A 213 8.03 18.93 16.73
N SER A 214 6.80 18.82 17.23
CA SER A 214 6.36 19.51 18.45
C SER A 214 6.73 18.74 19.74
N GLY A 215 7.50 17.65 19.63
CA GLY A 215 7.87 16.80 20.77
C GLY A 215 6.71 15.98 21.32
N THR A 216 5.60 15.88 20.58
CA THR A 216 4.49 15.01 20.95
C THR A 216 4.91 13.58 20.68
N ASP A 217 4.88 12.73 21.71
CA ASP A 217 5.07 11.30 21.52
C ASP A 217 3.86 10.74 20.74
N VAL A 218 4.02 10.66 19.41
CA VAL A 218 3.02 10.21 18.45
C VAL A 218 2.51 8.80 18.76
N ALA A 219 3.31 7.99 19.48
CA ALA A 219 2.92 6.65 19.91
C ALA A 219 2.05 6.64 21.18
N ARG A 220 2.08 7.71 21.98
CA ARG A 220 1.34 7.82 23.26
C ARG A 220 0.24 8.87 23.26
N VAL A 221 0.26 9.82 22.33
CA VAL A 221 -0.70 10.93 22.28
C VAL A 221 -1.41 10.96 20.93
N SER A 222 -2.75 11.00 20.98
CA SER A 222 -3.59 11.17 19.80
C SER A 222 -3.22 12.45 19.04
N CYS A 223 -2.87 12.32 17.76
CA CYS A 223 -2.61 13.46 16.88
C CYS A 223 -3.89 14.19 16.47
N PHE A 224 -5.05 13.62 16.80
CA PHE A 224 -6.38 14.17 16.56
C PHE A 224 -7.19 14.11 17.87
N PRO A 225 -6.81 14.87 18.91
CA PRO A 225 -7.42 14.76 20.24
C PRO A 225 -8.92 15.13 20.25
N HIS A 226 -9.34 15.99 19.33
CA HIS A 226 -10.74 16.43 19.18
C HIS A 226 -11.34 15.99 17.84
N SER A 227 -10.97 14.80 17.34
CA SER A 227 -11.31 14.28 16.01
C SER A 227 -10.54 14.95 14.86
N ALA A 228 -10.47 14.26 13.72
CA ALA A 228 -9.94 14.80 12.48
C ALA A 228 -10.65 16.08 12.03
N MET A 229 -11.93 16.27 12.37
CA MET A 229 -12.69 17.50 12.05
C MET A 229 -12.06 18.77 12.62
N ALA A 230 -11.33 18.69 13.73
CA ALA A 230 -10.66 19.85 14.33
C ALA A 230 -9.34 20.22 13.61
N SER A 231 -8.88 19.39 12.67
CA SER A 231 -7.68 19.63 11.89
C SER A 231 -7.99 20.41 10.60
N PRO A 232 -7.12 21.33 10.15
CA PRO A 232 -7.24 21.93 8.83
C PRO A 232 -7.17 20.89 7.70
N ASP A 233 -6.61 19.71 7.98
CA ASP A 233 -6.47 18.61 7.03
C ASP A 233 -7.67 17.64 7.00
N ALA A 234 -8.72 17.90 7.78
CA ALA A 234 -9.87 17.01 7.99
C ALA A 234 -10.42 16.39 6.70
N ARG A 235 -10.69 17.24 5.69
CA ARG A 235 -11.31 16.81 4.42
C ARG A 235 -10.46 15.75 3.71
N MET A 236 -9.15 15.98 3.62
CA MET A 236 -8.23 15.07 2.93
C MET A 236 -8.05 13.78 3.74
N VAL A 237 -8.00 13.87 5.07
CA VAL A 237 -7.94 12.67 5.93
C VAL A 237 -9.19 11.80 5.76
N TYR A 238 -10.39 12.40 5.73
CA TYR A 238 -11.63 11.64 5.50
C TYR A 238 -11.71 11.07 4.09
N GLU A 239 -11.25 11.79 3.07
CA GLU A 239 -11.17 11.30 1.70
C GLU A 239 -10.22 10.09 1.58
N ALA A 240 -9.08 10.12 2.28
CA ALA A 240 -8.16 8.98 2.34
C ALA A 240 -8.80 7.75 3.01
N VAL A 241 -9.53 7.96 4.12
CA VAL A 241 -10.27 6.88 4.80
C VAL A 241 -11.34 6.29 3.89
N ASP A 242 -12.13 7.13 3.22
CA ASP A 242 -13.14 6.67 2.25
C ASP A 242 -12.51 5.86 1.11
N ALA A 243 -11.43 6.36 0.52
CA ALA A 243 -10.72 5.68 -0.56
C ALA A 243 -10.17 4.31 -0.13
N ALA A 244 -9.58 4.21 1.07
CA ALA A 244 -9.09 2.94 1.61
C ALA A 244 -10.22 1.94 1.84
N GLU A 245 -11.34 2.36 2.45
CA GLU A 245 -12.49 1.47 2.64
C GLU A 245 -13.12 1.05 1.30
N ALA A 246 -13.24 1.97 0.34
CA ALA A 246 -13.78 1.70 -0.99
C ALA A 246 -12.93 0.68 -1.76
N LEU A 247 -11.60 0.79 -1.68
CA LEU A 247 -10.69 -0.18 -2.28
C LEU A 247 -10.93 -1.59 -1.71
N LEU A 248 -10.99 -1.70 -0.38
CA LEU A 248 -11.20 -3.00 0.27
C LEU A 248 -12.59 -3.57 -0.03
N ARG A 249 -13.63 -2.72 -0.15
CA ARG A 249 -14.97 -3.17 -0.57
C ARG A 249 -14.96 -3.75 -1.98
N ILE A 250 -14.24 -3.16 -2.94
CA ILE A 250 -14.10 -3.73 -4.29
C ILE A 250 -13.54 -5.15 -4.22
N VAL A 251 -12.49 -5.37 -3.40
CA VAL A 251 -11.88 -6.70 -3.28
C VAL A 251 -12.81 -7.71 -2.62
N ILE A 252 -13.58 -7.28 -1.63
CA ILE A 252 -14.50 -8.17 -0.91
C ILE A 252 -15.76 -8.51 -1.74
N GLU A 253 -16.27 -7.55 -2.51
CA GLU A 253 -17.63 -7.61 -3.06
C GLU A 253 -17.63 -7.86 -4.58
N ASP A 254 -16.62 -7.35 -5.30
CA ASP A 254 -16.60 -7.36 -6.77
C ASP A 254 -15.58 -8.37 -7.36
N ILE A 255 -14.66 -8.91 -6.56
CA ILE A 255 -13.59 -9.80 -7.02
C ILE A 255 -13.75 -11.20 -6.41
N ASP A 256 -13.84 -12.21 -7.27
CA ASP A 256 -13.83 -13.61 -6.83
C ASP A 256 -12.42 -14.00 -6.33
N PRO A 257 -12.30 -14.48 -5.07
CA PRO A 257 -10.99 -14.78 -4.47
C PRO A 257 -10.24 -15.89 -5.20
N GLU A 258 -10.95 -16.90 -5.69
CA GLU A 258 -10.34 -18.11 -6.25
C GLU A 258 -10.10 -18.03 -7.74
N ARG A 259 -11.00 -17.35 -8.46
CA ARG A 259 -10.97 -17.24 -9.93
C ARG A 259 -10.16 -16.06 -10.40
N HIS A 260 -10.04 -15.00 -9.59
CA HIS A 260 -9.39 -13.76 -10.00
C HIS A 260 -8.29 -13.31 -9.02
N LEU A 261 -8.61 -13.11 -7.74
CA LEU A 261 -7.67 -12.47 -6.79
C LEU A 261 -6.34 -13.23 -6.69
N ARG A 262 -6.37 -14.57 -6.55
CA ARG A 262 -5.14 -15.39 -6.44
C ARG A 262 -4.20 -15.32 -7.64
N TYR A 263 -4.68 -14.86 -8.79
CA TYR A 263 -3.86 -14.69 -10.01
C TYR A 263 -3.44 -13.23 -10.24
N MET A 264 -3.91 -12.29 -9.41
CA MET A 264 -3.53 -10.89 -9.55
C MET A 264 -2.04 -10.68 -9.23
N PRO A 265 -1.38 -9.74 -9.93
CA PRO A 265 -0.03 -9.32 -9.59
C PRO A 265 0.12 -8.84 -8.14
N ALA A 266 1.33 -8.99 -7.59
CA ALA A 266 1.65 -8.61 -6.21
C ALA A 266 1.23 -7.17 -5.88
N ARG A 267 1.37 -6.22 -6.82
CA ARG A 267 1.02 -4.80 -6.61
C ARG A 267 -0.41 -4.59 -6.09
N PHE A 268 -1.38 -5.43 -6.49
CA PHE A 268 -2.77 -5.27 -6.06
C PHE A 268 -2.92 -5.66 -4.59
N TYR A 269 -2.28 -6.74 -4.16
CA TYR A 269 -2.18 -7.08 -2.74
C TYR A 269 -1.55 -5.92 -1.96
N LEU A 270 -0.52 -5.27 -2.50
CA LEU A 270 0.10 -4.12 -1.83
C LEU A 270 -0.86 -2.95 -1.65
N TYR A 271 -1.71 -2.65 -2.65
CA TYR A 271 -2.74 -1.62 -2.53
C TYR A 271 -3.76 -1.95 -1.42
N GLU A 272 -4.14 -3.22 -1.32
CA GLU A 272 -5.04 -3.71 -0.30
C GLU A 272 -4.44 -3.61 1.10
N ILE A 273 -3.22 -4.12 1.29
CA ILE A 273 -2.52 -4.05 2.57
C ILE A 273 -2.25 -2.61 2.98
N HIS A 274 -1.85 -1.75 2.05
CA HIS A 274 -1.68 -0.33 2.32
C HIS A 274 -2.99 0.29 2.85
N SER A 275 -4.12 -0.04 2.22
CA SER A 275 -5.44 0.44 2.64
C SER A 275 -5.81 -0.04 4.04
N ALA A 276 -5.59 -1.32 4.33
CA ALA A 276 -5.85 -1.91 5.64
C ALA A 276 -4.93 -1.30 6.72
N VAL A 277 -3.63 -1.14 6.46
CA VAL A 277 -2.70 -0.54 7.43
C VAL A 277 -2.99 0.96 7.62
N PHE A 278 -3.35 1.68 6.56
CA PHE A 278 -3.73 3.09 6.67
C PHE A 278 -4.93 3.29 7.60
N LEU A 279 -5.97 2.46 7.45
CA LEU A 279 -7.16 2.52 8.32
C LEU A 279 -6.81 2.25 9.79
N TYR A 280 -5.90 1.33 10.06
CA TYR A 280 -5.40 1.06 11.41
C TYR A 280 -4.70 2.30 11.98
N LYS A 281 -3.76 2.86 11.22
CA LYS A 281 -3.01 4.06 11.60
C LYS A 281 -3.92 5.26 11.82
N ALA A 282 -4.91 5.46 10.96
CA ALA A 282 -5.90 6.54 11.09
C ALA A 282 -6.72 6.41 12.38
N HIS A 283 -7.09 5.18 12.77
CA HIS A 283 -7.70 4.94 14.07
C HIS A 283 -6.73 5.23 15.22
N ALA A 284 -5.53 4.64 15.20
CA ALA A 284 -4.55 4.79 16.27
C ALA A 284 -4.16 6.27 16.51
N ALA A 285 -4.11 7.07 15.45
CA ALA A 285 -3.84 8.51 15.54
C ALA A 285 -5.04 9.34 16.05
N GLY A 286 -6.23 8.74 16.19
CA GLY A 286 -7.47 9.41 16.60
C GLY A 286 -8.28 10.06 15.47
N ALA A 287 -7.92 9.82 14.20
CA ALA A 287 -8.66 10.39 13.06
C ALA A 287 -10.01 9.69 12.81
N ILE A 288 -10.11 8.41 13.16
CA ILE A 288 -11.34 7.60 13.10
C ILE A 288 -11.87 7.44 14.52
N SER A 289 -13.15 7.75 14.74
CA SER A 289 -13.80 7.57 16.05
C SER A 289 -13.96 6.09 16.42
N SER A 290 -13.96 5.79 17.72
CA SER A 290 -14.10 4.42 18.24
C SER A 290 -15.38 3.72 17.77
N GLY A 291 -16.48 4.47 17.57
CA GLY A 291 -17.72 3.92 17.01
C GLY A 291 -17.58 3.47 15.55
N LYS A 292 -16.83 4.23 14.73
CA LYS A 292 -16.53 3.84 13.34
C LYS A 292 -15.50 2.70 13.29
N HIS A 293 -14.61 2.61 14.28
CA HIS A 293 -13.63 1.53 14.37
C HIS A 293 -14.24 0.14 14.33
N ALA A 294 -15.35 -0.09 15.05
CA ALA A 294 -16.01 -1.40 15.07
C ALA A 294 -16.48 -1.84 13.66
N GLN A 295 -16.95 -0.88 12.85
CA GLN A 295 -17.34 -1.12 11.45
C GLN A 295 -16.11 -1.43 10.60
N THR A 296 -15.03 -0.67 10.77
CA THR A 296 -13.76 -0.90 10.07
C THR A 296 -13.16 -2.25 10.44
N ALA A 297 -13.20 -2.66 11.71
CA ALA A 297 -12.73 -3.97 12.17
C ALA A 297 -13.54 -5.12 11.58
N ASN A 298 -14.85 -4.95 11.39
CA ASN A 298 -15.68 -5.93 10.67
C ASN A 298 -15.29 -6.01 9.19
N LEU A 299 -15.10 -4.86 8.53
CA LEU A 299 -14.58 -4.81 7.15
C LEU A 299 -13.24 -5.56 7.03
N MET A 300 -12.31 -5.35 7.98
CA MET A 300 -11.03 -6.05 7.99
C MET A 300 -11.18 -7.56 8.17
N ARG A 301 -12.11 -8.02 9.02
CA ARG A 301 -12.34 -9.46 9.20
C ARG A 301 -12.84 -10.11 7.92
N ARG A 302 -13.75 -9.44 7.20
CA ARG A 302 -14.22 -9.89 5.88
C ARG A 302 -13.05 -9.92 4.89
N PHE A 303 -12.26 -8.86 4.85
CA PHE A 303 -11.10 -8.76 3.96
C PHE A 303 -10.06 -9.87 4.20
N VAL A 304 -9.70 -10.12 5.47
CA VAL A 304 -8.82 -11.22 5.85
C VAL A 304 -9.37 -12.57 5.38
N GLY A 305 -10.65 -12.83 5.57
CA GLY A 305 -11.28 -14.08 5.09
C GLY A 305 -11.21 -14.24 3.56
N VAL A 306 -11.29 -13.14 2.81
CA VAL A 306 -11.10 -13.13 1.35
C VAL A 306 -9.66 -13.49 0.98
N LEU A 307 -8.67 -12.93 1.67
CA LEU A 307 -7.25 -13.29 1.47
C LEU A 307 -6.97 -14.76 1.81
N GLU A 308 -7.54 -15.26 2.90
CA GLU A 308 -7.42 -16.68 3.30
C GLU A 308 -8.03 -17.62 2.25
N THR A 309 -9.15 -17.22 1.64
CA THR A 309 -9.79 -17.99 0.55
C THR A 309 -8.99 -17.92 -0.76
N ALA A 310 -8.36 -16.78 -1.04
CA ALA A 310 -7.54 -16.61 -2.23
C ALA A 310 -6.25 -17.44 -2.17
N ALA A 311 -5.66 -17.58 -0.98
CA ALA A 311 -4.39 -18.27 -0.78
C ALA A 311 -4.43 -19.74 -1.27
N THR A 312 -3.41 -20.13 -2.04
CA THR A 312 -3.24 -21.51 -2.53
C THR A 312 -2.47 -22.39 -1.55
N ASP A 313 -1.55 -21.79 -0.79
CA ASP A 313 -0.66 -22.44 0.15
C ASP A 313 -0.18 -21.43 1.22
N THR A 314 0.71 -21.87 2.11
CA THR A 314 1.23 -21.05 3.20
C THR A 314 2.19 -19.96 2.74
N ASP A 315 2.86 -20.15 1.60
CA ASP A 315 3.87 -19.26 1.05
C ASP A 315 3.28 -18.18 0.13
N HIS A 316 2.03 -18.37 -0.30
CA HIS A 316 1.24 -17.43 -1.08
C HIS A 316 1.13 -16.07 -0.36
N ILE A 317 1.29 -14.99 -1.11
CA ILE A 317 1.27 -13.60 -0.61
C ILE A 317 0.01 -13.29 0.23
N ALA A 318 -1.15 -13.75 -0.23
CA ALA A 318 -2.42 -13.60 0.49
C ALA A 318 -2.41 -14.27 1.88
N SER A 319 -1.83 -15.48 2.02
CA SER A 319 -1.72 -16.18 3.31
C SER A 319 -0.81 -15.43 4.28
N LYS A 320 0.35 -14.95 3.78
CA LYS A 320 1.29 -14.15 4.59
C LYS A 320 0.63 -12.87 5.09
N TYR A 321 -0.06 -12.14 4.22
CA TYR A 321 -0.70 -10.89 4.58
C TYR A 321 -1.94 -11.05 5.46
N ALA A 322 -2.74 -12.10 5.25
CA ALA A 322 -3.85 -12.44 6.15
C ALA A 322 -3.37 -12.61 7.60
N LYS A 323 -2.27 -13.36 7.81
CA LYS A 323 -1.67 -13.56 9.14
C LYS A 323 -1.21 -12.24 9.76
N LEU A 324 -0.51 -11.40 9.00
CA LEU A 324 -0.01 -10.11 9.48
C LEU A 324 -1.16 -9.16 9.85
N LEU A 325 -2.20 -9.08 9.01
CA LEU A 325 -3.37 -8.24 9.29
C LEU A 325 -4.18 -8.76 10.47
N ASN A 326 -4.31 -10.08 10.64
CA ASN A 326 -4.93 -10.66 11.81
C ASN A 326 -4.20 -10.25 13.10
N GLY A 327 -2.86 -10.29 13.07
CA GLY A 327 -2.02 -9.82 14.16
C GLY A 327 -2.26 -8.33 14.46
N LEU A 328 -2.21 -7.49 13.43
CA LEU A 328 -2.35 -6.03 13.57
C LEU A 328 -3.72 -5.61 14.10
N TRP A 329 -4.81 -6.20 13.59
CA TRP A 329 -6.17 -5.72 13.86
C TRP A 329 -6.87 -6.43 15.01
N PHE A 330 -6.48 -7.66 15.34
CA PHE A 330 -7.23 -8.50 16.28
C PHE A 330 -6.39 -9.09 17.41
N HIS A 331 -5.06 -8.99 17.38
CA HIS A 331 -4.25 -9.41 18.51
C HIS A 331 -4.26 -8.34 19.60
N LYS A 332 -5.04 -8.57 20.66
CA LYS A 332 -4.91 -7.85 21.93
C LYS A 332 -3.64 -8.32 22.62
N GLY A 333 -2.80 -7.40 23.08
CA GLY A 333 -1.68 -7.70 23.98
C GLY A 333 -2.13 -8.59 25.13
N GLY A 334 -1.76 -9.87 25.07
CA GLY A 334 -2.17 -10.92 25.99
C GLY A 334 -0.96 -11.66 26.49
N ALA A 335 -0.07 -10.96 27.19
CA ALA A 335 0.99 -11.58 28.00
C ALA A 335 1.48 -10.63 29.11
N ARG A 336 0.56 -10.09 29.92
CA ARG A 336 0.90 -9.59 31.25
C ARG A 336 -0.14 -10.07 32.24
N GLY A 337 0.06 -11.30 32.70
CA GLY A 337 -0.84 -11.98 33.61
C GLY A 337 -0.59 -13.49 33.62
N ASP A 338 0.51 -13.87 34.26
CA ASP A 338 0.63 -15.02 35.17
C ASP A 338 1.92 -15.84 34.96
N THR A 339 3.04 -15.26 35.40
CA THR A 339 4.26 -16.04 35.73
C THR A 339 4.74 -15.67 37.12
N THR A 340 3.84 -15.74 38.12
CA THR A 340 4.25 -15.77 39.52
C THR A 340 3.27 -16.60 40.36
N ARG A 341 3.31 -17.92 40.20
CA ARG A 341 3.42 -18.93 41.28
C ARG A 341 2.90 -20.30 40.82
N SER A 342 3.82 -21.16 40.42
CA SER A 342 3.79 -22.56 40.85
C SER A 342 5.17 -23.18 40.64
N ARG A 343 6.04 -23.03 41.64
CA ARG A 343 7.24 -23.84 41.75
C ARG A 343 7.17 -24.56 43.09
N GLY A 344 7.05 -25.87 43.02
CA GLY A 344 7.41 -26.78 44.11
C GLY A 344 6.24 -27.36 44.89
N SER A 345 5.70 -28.48 44.41
CA SER A 345 5.23 -29.54 45.31
C SER A 345 6.46 -30.24 45.92
N GLU A 346 6.52 -30.21 47.24
CA GLU A 346 7.55 -30.79 48.10
C GLU A 346 7.58 -32.33 48.04
N GLU A 347 8.78 -32.90 48.14
CA GLU A 347 9.02 -34.08 48.97
C GLU A 347 10.31 -33.90 49.80
N ARG A 348 10.11 -33.71 51.11
CA ARG A 348 10.71 -34.46 52.25
C ARG A 348 12.08 -34.09 52.88
N VAL A 349 11.96 -33.86 54.20
CA VAL A 349 12.90 -34.08 55.36
C VAL A 349 14.02 -33.01 55.48
N ASN A 350 14.25 -32.26 56.57
CA ASN A 350 14.24 -32.56 58.01
C ASN A 350 14.37 -31.27 58.87
N SER A 351 13.88 -31.36 60.12
CA SER A 351 14.39 -30.79 61.39
C SER A 351 14.92 -29.36 61.52
N ASP A 352 14.25 -28.64 62.43
CA ASP A 352 14.78 -27.87 63.57
C ASP A 352 14.87 -26.33 63.54
N GLU A 353 14.29 -25.79 64.62
CA GLU A 353 14.57 -24.55 65.37
C GLU A 353 13.87 -23.21 65.04
N VAL A 354 12.84 -22.93 65.89
CA VAL A 354 12.68 -21.77 66.79
C VAL A 354 12.74 -20.34 66.23
N GLY A 355 11.63 -19.60 66.43
CA GLY A 355 11.72 -18.27 67.05
C GLY A 355 10.93 -17.11 66.42
N ASN A 356 9.95 -16.61 67.18
CA ASN A 356 9.46 -15.22 67.27
C ASN A 356 8.57 -14.58 66.16
N LEU A 357 7.26 -14.59 66.47
CA LEU A 357 6.42 -13.42 66.79
C LEU A 357 6.95 -12.00 66.43
N ASN A 358 6.23 -11.27 65.59
CA ASN A 358 5.33 -10.19 66.04
C ASN A 358 4.57 -9.50 64.88
N ALA A 359 3.35 -9.10 65.21
CA ALA A 359 2.37 -8.38 64.41
C ALA A 359 2.76 -6.90 64.18
N PHE A 360 2.15 -6.25 63.19
CA PHE A 360 1.36 -5.01 63.38
C PHE A 360 0.60 -4.65 62.09
N ASN A 361 -0.70 -4.41 62.24
CA ASN A 361 -1.57 -3.77 61.26
C ASN A 361 -1.25 -2.27 61.17
N GLU A 362 -1.41 -1.67 59.99
CA GLU A 362 -1.99 -0.34 59.89
C GLU A 362 -2.69 -0.15 58.54
N VAL A 363 -3.85 0.50 58.63
CA VAL A 363 -4.87 0.77 57.62
C VAL A 363 -4.54 2.11 56.97
N ASP A 364 -4.73 2.24 55.66
CA ASP A 364 -4.98 3.55 55.04
C ASP A 364 -6.02 3.39 53.92
N ASP A 365 -7.13 4.13 54.08
CA ASP A 365 -8.26 4.26 53.16
C ASP A 365 -7.96 5.42 52.19
N GLY A 366 -8.23 5.25 50.90
CA GLY A 366 -8.15 6.36 49.95
C GLY A 366 -8.63 6.04 48.52
N ASP A 367 -9.88 6.40 48.24
CA ASP A 367 -10.46 6.82 46.95
C ASP A 367 -10.04 6.08 45.65
N GLU A 368 -10.90 5.18 45.16
CA GLU A 368 -10.93 4.76 43.75
C GLU A 368 -11.89 5.66 42.96
N ASN A 369 -11.32 6.57 42.16
CA ASN A 369 -11.99 7.13 40.99
C ASN A 369 -11.79 6.15 39.83
N ASP A 370 -12.89 5.54 39.36
CA ASP A 370 -12.97 4.86 38.07
C ASP A 370 -12.76 5.86 36.93
N ASP A 371 -11.57 5.88 36.32
CA ASP A 371 -11.33 6.48 35.01
C ASP A 371 -10.84 5.36 34.08
N ASP A 372 -11.80 4.63 33.52
CA ASP A 372 -11.62 3.53 32.57
C ASP A 372 -11.19 4.10 31.20
N THR A 373 -9.97 4.62 31.16
CA THR A 373 -9.30 5.01 29.91
C THR A 373 -8.75 3.75 29.26
N SER A 374 -9.39 3.35 28.15
CA SER A 374 -9.00 2.21 27.33
C SER A 374 -7.57 2.39 26.80
N HIS A 375 -6.57 1.94 27.56
CA HIS A 375 -5.17 1.90 27.17
C HIS A 375 -5.00 0.92 26.00
N LEU A 376 -4.73 1.46 24.80
CA LEU A 376 -4.18 0.68 23.69
C LEU A 376 -2.73 0.32 24.06
N PRO A 377 -2.32 -0.95 23.97
CA PRO A 377 -0.94 -1.35 24.30
C PRO A 377 0.05 -0.66 23.36
N SER A 378 1.21 -0.30 23.89
CA SER A 378 2.29 0.27 23.08
C SER A 378 2.80 -0.77 22.09
N PHE A 379 3.37 -0.32 20.97
CA PHE A 379 3.94 -1.21 19.94
C PHE A 379 4.97 -2.21 20.52
N ASP A 380 5.68 -1.83 21.59
CA ASP A 380 6.63 -2.68 22.30
C ASP A 380 5.97 -3.81 23.12
N GLU A 381 4.72 -3.62 23.59
CA GLU A 381 3.99 -4.62 24.39
C GLU A 381 3.40 -5.77 23.56
N ILE A 382 3.40 -5.66 22.23
CA ILE A 382 2.86 -6.68 21.30
C ILE A 382 3.90 -7.79 21.02
N GLY A 383 5.10 -7.73 21.61
CA GLY A 383 6.15 -8.72 21.36
C GLY A 383 6.65 -8.70 19.91
N LEU A 384 6.33 -7.62 19.19
CA LEU A 384 6.97 -7.26 17.94
C LEU A 384 8.23 -6.50 18.36
N GLN A 385 9.37 -7.20 18.46
CA GLN A 385 10.67 -6.52 18.32
C GLN A 385 10.58 -5.55 17.14
N PRO A 386 11.27 -4.39 17.17
CA PRO A 386 11.17 -3.36 16.14
C PRO A 386 11.10 -4.07 14.81
N LEU A 387 9.98 -3.95 14.08
CA LEU A 387 9.72 -4.80 12.94
C LEU A 387 10.89 -4.60 11.96
N ASP A 388 11.91 -5.44 12.01
CA ASP A 388 13.16 -5.33 11.23
C ASP A 388 12.87 -5.50 9.73
N TRP A 389 11.68 -5.99 9.39
CA TRP A 389 11.16 -6.01 8.03
C TRP A 389 10.48 -4.70 7.61
N ILE A 390 10.05 -3.82 8.52
CA ILE A 390 9.55 -2.48 8.14
C ILE A 390 10.68 -1.62 7.57
N GLU A 391 11.92 -1.74 8.05
CA GLU A 391 13.10 -1.13 7.42
C GLU A 391 13.38 -1.75 6.03
N SER A 392 13.19 -3.07 5.89
CA SER A 392 13.33 -3.76 4.60
C SER A 392 12.18 -3.50 3.62
N VAL A 393 11.06 -2.94 4.08
CA VAL A 393 9.82 -2.65 3.33
C VAL A 393 9.67 -1.12 3.12
N GLU A 394 10.69 -0.33 3.47
CA GLU A 394 10.82 1.10 3.13
C GLU A 394 10.77 1.37 1.62
N GLY A 395 11.02 0.35 0.80
CA GLY A 395 10.82 0.38 -0.65
C GLY A 395 9.39 0.10 -1.11
N LEU A 396 8.54 -0.54 -0.31
CA LEU A 396 7.20 -0.99 -0.76
C LEU A 396 6.13 0.10 -0.67
N PHE A 397 6.46 1.13 0.11
CA PHE A 397 5.68 2.32 0.33
C PHE A 397 6.62 3.49 0.05
N SER A 398 6.64 4.03 -1.17
CA SER A 398 7.32 5.30 -1.45
C SER A 398 6.71 6.44 -0.64
N MET A 399 7.12 6.49 0.61
CA MET A 399 6.89 7.51 1.59
C MET A 399 8.28 7.74 2.15
N PRO A 400 8.88 8.92 1.97
CA PRO A 400 10.10 9.25 2.66
C PRO A 400 9.94 8.91 4.14
N ALA A 401 10.88 8.15 4.70
CA ALA A 401 11.07 8.11 6.13
C ALA A 401 11.16 9.57 6.62
N ALA A 402 10.15 10.02 7.35
CA ALA A 402 10.23 11.27 8.07
C ALA A 402 11.15 11.13 9.29
N PHE A 403 11.52 9.90 9.70
CA PHE A 403 12.41 9.64 10.83
C PHE A 403 13.24 8.37 10.65
N PRO A 404 14.53 8.40 11.02
CA PRO A 404 15.29 7.18 11.32
C PRO A 404 14.88 6.70 12.72
N TRP A 405 14.47 5.44 12.85
CA TRP A 405 14.17 4.83 14.15
C TRP A 405 15.42 4.30 14.88
N ASP A 406 16.61 4.58 14.36
CA ASP A 406 17.86 4.22 15.01
C ASP A 406 18.61 5.47 15.48
N GLN A 407 18.34 5.88 16.71
CA GLN A 407 19.35 6.52 17.54
C GLN A 407 19.65 5.57 18.69
N SER A 408 20.69 4.76 18.49
CA SER A 408 21.42 4.08 19.55
C SER A 408 21.64 5.05 20.71
N ILE A 409 21.10 4.68 21.86
CA ILE A 409 21.37 5.29 23.15
C ILE A 409 22.90 5.22 23.38
N TYR A 410 23.54 6.38 23.42
CA TYR A 410 24.72 6.63 24.23
C TYR A 410 24.59 7.97 24.93
#